data_AF-A0A946J549-F1
#
_entry.id   AF-A0A946J549-F1
#
_cell.length_a   1.000
_cell.length_b   1.000
_cell.length_c   1.000
_cell.angle_alpha   90.00
_cell.angle_beta   90.00
_cell.angle_gamma   90.00
#
_symmetry.space_group_name_H-M   'P 1'
#
loop_
_entity.id
_entity.type
_entity.pdbx_description
1 polymer ?
#
loop_
_entity_poly.entity_id
_entity_poly.type
_entity_poly.pdbx_seq_one_letter_code
_entity_poly.pdbx_strand_id
1 'polypeptide(L)'
;ASCPNLKEGVCSTTDGIVECAKRMKEATPGIALGVKLSYVQPVSLGVRLHKEAKVDFLQGINTIPWKILFPRLPSILSHIGGGGISGPLIRQKALEYVTELRRLIPDAKIIAGGGISSLEDAIERSEIADVLAIGILVNKKPNLVNTIIYHFNN
;
A
#
# COMPACT_ATOMS: atom_id res chain seq x y z
N ALA A 1 7.79 -7.05 -2.93
CA ALA A 1 7.26 -6.80 -1.58
C ALA A 1 5.95 -7.55 -1.27
N SER A 2 4.92 -7.56 -2.13
CA SER A 2 3.61 -8.18 -1.77
C SER A 2 3.11 -9.32 -2.69
N CYS A 3 3.97 -9.94 -3.50
CA CYS A 3 3.57 -11.06 -4.37
C CYS A 3 3.57 -12.38 -3.60
N PRO A 4 2.42 -13.07 -3.44
CA PRO A 4 2.34 -14.36 -2.73
C PRO A 4 2.95 -15.52 -3.53
N ASN A 5 3.25 -15.32 -4.82
CA ASN A 5 3.71 -16.37 -5.74
C ASN A 5 5.23 -16.56 -5.78
N LEU A 6 5.98 -15.77 -5.03
CA LEU A 6 7.42 -15.98 -4.90
C LEU A 6 7.64 -17.12 -3.89
N LYS A 7 7.95 -18.32 -4.40
CA LYS A 7 8.67 -19.34 -3.63
C LYS A 7 10.02 -18.73 -3.23
N GLU A 8 10.53 -19.12 -2.07
CA GLU A 8 11.75 -18.58 -1.40
C GLU A 8 12.76 -17.92 -2.35
N GLY A 9 13.17 -16.69 -2.03
CA GLY A 9 14.07 -15.92 -2.87
C GLY A 9 14.35 -14.53 -2.32
N VAL A 10 15.24 -13.79 -2.98
CA VAL A 10 15.81 -12.52 -2.48
C VAL A 10 14.72 -11.54 -2.03
N CYS A 11 13.60 -11.38 -2.73
CA CYS A 11 12.60 -10.37 -2.38
C CYS A 11 11.52 -10.87 -1.37
N SER A 12 11.84 -11.87 -0.51
CA SER A 12 10.93 -12.42 0.53
C SER A 12 11.18 -11.89 1.95
N THR A 13 12.41 -11.41 2.24
CA THR A 13 12.78 -10.81 3.54
C THR A 13 12.88 -9.29 3.41
N THR A 14 12.87 -8.57 4.54
CA THR A 14 13.07 -7.11 4.54
C THR A 14 14.38 -6.73 3.85
N ASP A 15 15.49 -7.36 4.23
CA ASP A 15 16.82 -7.08 3.65
C ASP A 15 16.85 -7.36 2.16
N GLY A 16 16.35 -8.52 1.76
CA GLY A 16 16.39 -8.90 0.37
C GLY A 16 15.39 -8.11 -0.49
N ILE A 17 14.28 -7.58 0.05
CA ILE A 17 13.43 -6.59 -0.63
C ILE A 17 14.20 -5.28 -0.86
N VAL A 18 14.95 -4.79 0.13
CA VAL A 18 15.76 -3.57 0.01
C VAL A 18 16.86 -3.76 -1.04
N GLU A 19 17.55 -4.90 -1.01
CA GLU A 19 18.59 -5.25 -2.00
C GLU A 19 18.01 -5.38 -3.42
N CYS A 20 16.86 -6.05 -3.55
CA CYS A 20 16.10 -6.16 -4.79
C CYS A 20 15.75 -4.77 -5.35
N ALA A 21 15.32 -3.83 -4.49
CA ALA A 21 15.04 -2.46 -4.89
C ALA A 21 16.29 -1.68 -5.33
N LYS A 22 17.43 -1.84 -4.64
CA LYS A 22 18.71 -1.23 -5.04
C LYS A 22 19.13 -1.67 -6.44
N ARG A 23 19.14 -2.99 -6.68
CA ARG A 23 19.48 -3.55 -7.99
C ARG A 23 18.53 -3.10 -9.10
N MET A 24 17.23 -2.97 -8.79
CA MET A 24 16.27 -2.42 -9.75
C MET A 24 16.58 -0.96 -10.07
N LYS A 25 16.85 -0.10 -9.08
CA LYS A 25 17.23 1.31 -9.32
C LYS A 25 18.51 1.43 -10.17
N GLU A 26 19.51 0.61 -9.89
CA GLU A 26 20.77 0.58 -10.65
C GLU A 26 20.56 0.12 -12.09
N ALA A 27 19.70 -0.89 -12.29
CA ALA A 27 19.38 -1.41 -13.62
C ALA A 27 18.50 -0.46 -14.45
N THR A 28 17.76 0.45 -13.80
CA THR A 28 16.79 1.36 -14.47
C THR A 28 16.93 2.81 -14.01
N PRO A 29 18.09 3.48 -14.22
CA PRO A 29 18.37 4.81 -13.65
C PRO A 29 17.45 5.94 -14.15
N GLY A 30 16.77 5.76 -15.29
CA GLY A 30 15.83 6.73 -15.86
C GLY A 30 14.35 6.43 -15.60
N ILE A 31 14.03 5.35 -14.88
CA ILE A 31 12.65 4.94 -14.62
C ILE A 31 12.37 5.08 -13.12
N ALA A 32 11.31 5.82 -12.78
CA ALA A 32 10.86 5.94 -11.40
C ALA A 32 10.43 4.56 -10.86
N LEU A 33 11.05 4.13 -9.77
CA LEU A 33 10.76 2.87 -9.09
C LEU A 33 9.94 3.13 -7.84
N GLY A 34 8.73 2.59 -7.83
CA GLY A 34 7.87 2.56 -6.65
C GLY A 34 7.81 1.20 -5.99
N VAL A 35 7.61 1.16 -4.67
CA VAL A 35 7.36 -0.09 -3.94
C VAL A 35 6.01 -0.07 -3.24
N LYS A 36 5.15 -1.04 -3.59
CA LYS A 36 3.86 -1.27 -2.93
C LYS A 36 4.02 -2.19 -1.72
N LEU A 37 3.83 -1.63 -0.53
CA LEU A 37 4.01 -2.29 0.75
C LEU A 37 2.79 -3.16 1.10
N SER A 38 3.05 -4.34 1.66
CA SER A 38 2.01 -5.18 2.26
C SER A 38 1.74 -4.73 3.70
N TYR A 39 0.50 -4.88 4.19
CA TYR A 39 0.16 -4.59 5.59
C TYR A 39 0.97 -5.42 6.60
N VAL A 40 1.37 -6.64 6.21
CA VAL A 40 2.11 -7.54 7.11
C VAL A 40 3.59 -7.18 7.23
N GLN A 41 4.08 -6.27 6.39
CA GLN A 41 5.45 -5.80 6.47
C GLN A 41 5.55 -4.69 7.51
N PRO A 42 6.66 -4.60 8.26
CA PRO A 42 6.84 -3.52 9.20
C PRO A 42 7.02 -2.20 8.43
N VAL A 43 6.52 -1.10 8.99
CA VAL A 43 6.68 0.25 8.41
C VAL A 43 8.17 0.61 8.22
N SER A 44 9.06 0.06 9.06
CA SER A 44 10.51 0.20 8.93
C SER A 44 11.06 -0.27 7.58
N LEU A 45 10.40 -1.22 6.90
CA LEU A 45 10.77 -1.58 5.52
C LEU A 45 10.61 -0.39 4.57
N GLY A 46 9.52 0.37 4.69
CA GLY A 46 9.31 1.58 3.90
C GLY A 46 10.40 2.63 4.15
N VAL A 47 10.79 2.81 5.42
CA VAL A 47 11.89 3.71 5.81
C VAL A 47 13.20 3.30 5.15
N ARG A 48 13.53 2.01 5.16
CA ARG A 48 14.75 1.49 4.55
C ARG A 48 14.72 1.59 3.02
N LEU A 49 13.58 1.31 2.39
CA LEU A 49 13.42 1.48 0.95
C LEU A 49 13.64 2.93 0.51
N HIS A 50 13.11 3.89 1.26
CA HIS A 50 13.34 5.32 1.01
C HIS A 50 14.81 5.71 1.25
N LYS A 51 15.36 5.37 2.41
CA LYS A 51 16.68 5.87 2.83
C LYS A 51 17.86 5.13 2.19
N GLU A 52 17.78 3.81 2.07
CA GLU A 52 18.88 2.97 1.58
C GLU A 52 18.74 2.65 0.09
N ALA A 53 17.55 2.27 -0.37
CA ALA A 53 17.33 1.90 -1.77
C ALA A 53 16.97 3.09 -2.67
N LYS A 54 16.67 4.26 -2.08
CA LYS A 54 16.33 5.49 -2.82
C LYS A 54 15.21 5.26 -3.85
N VAL A 55 14.19 4.51 -3.46
CA VAL A 55 12.99 4.35 -4.29
C VAL A 55 12.28 5.70 -4.42
N ASP A 56 11.70 5.96 -5.59
CA ASP A 56 11.15 7.29 -5.91
C ASP A 56 9.80 7.53 -5.21
N PHE A 57 9.05 6.47 -4.91
CA PHE A 57 7.82 6.54 -4.14
C PHE A 57 7.47 5.23 -3.43
N LEU A 58 6.64 5.34 -2.40
CA LEU A 58 6.07 4.21 -1.66
C LEU A 58 4.56 4.20 -1.84
N GLN A 59 3.98 3.01 -2.01
CA GLN A 59 2.54 2.85 -2.02
C GLN A 59 2.09 1.99 -0.84
N GLY A 60 1.25 2.55 0.03
CA GLY A 60 0.71 1.88 1.21
C GLY A 60 -0.82 1.91 1.21
N ILE A 61 -1.56 0.83 1.41
CA ILE A 61 -1.15 -0.56 1.60
C ILE A 61 -1.76 -1.46 0.52
N ASN A 62 -1.17 -2.64 0.33
CA ASN A 62 -1.87 -3.74 -0.33
C ASN A 62 -3.00 -4.30 0.57
N THR A 63 -3.78 -5.26 0.06
CA THR A 63 -4.84 -5.93 0.80
C THR A 63 -4.35 -6.55 2.11
N ILE A 64 -5.22 -6.64 3.12
CA ILE A 64 -4.91 -7.29 4.39
C ILE A 64 -5.31 -8.77 4.31
N PRO A 65 -4.42 -9.74 4.59
CA PRO A 65 -4.77 -11.16 4.59
C PRO A 65 -6.00 -11.48 5.46
N TRP A 66 -6.90 -12.33 4.98
CA TRP A 66 -8.13 -12.73 5.70
C TRP A 66 -7.87 -13.11 7.16
N LYS A 67 -6.87 -13.97 7.38
CA LYS A 67 -6.49 -14.49 8.70
C LYS A 67 -6.10 -13.42 9.72
N ILE A 68 -5.75 -12.21 9.28
CA ILE A 68 -5.41 -11.09 10.18
C ILE A 68 -6.67 -10.40 10.68
N LEU A 69 -7.69 -10.26 9.84
CA LEU A 69 -8.96 -9.63 10.24
C LEU A 69 -9.89 -10.63 10.94
N PHE A 70 -9.83 -11.90 10.53
CA PHE A 70 -10.72 -12.96 11.01
C PHE A 70 -9.93 -14.19 11.47
N PRO A 71 -9.11 -14.08 12.54
CA PRO A 71 -8.18 -15.15 12.95
C PRO A 71 -8.87 -16.44 13.39
N ARG A 72 -10.16 -16.40 13.75
CA ARG A 72 -10.93 -17.55 14.20
C ARG A 72 -11.84 -18.14 13.12
N LEU A 73 -11.86 -17.56 11.91
CA LEU A 73 -12.73 -18.00 10.83
C LEU A 73 -11.89 -18.48 9.64
N PRO A 74 -12.12 -19.70 9.12
CA PRO A 74 -11.47 -20.13 7.90
C PRO A 74 -11.92 -19.24 6.74
N SER A 75 -10.97 -18.86 5.87
CA SER A 75 -11.32 -18.17 4.62
C SER A 75 -12.03 -19.14 3.67
N ILE A 76 -13.04 -18.65 2.95
CA ILE A 76 -13.65 -19.38 1.83
C ILE A 76 -12.63 -19.68 0.71
N LEU A 77 -11.58 -18.88 0.62
CA LEU A 77 -10.46 -19.05 -0.33
C LEU A 77 -9.29 -19.83 0.28
N SER A 78 -9.47 -20.50 1.41
CA SER A 78 -8.41 -21.24 2.11
C SER A 78 -7.67 -22.23 1.20
N HIS A 79 -8.40 -22.92 0.32
CA HIS A 79 -7.87 -23.87 -0.67
C HIS A 79 -6.90 -23.24 -1.70
N ILE A 80 -6.83 -21.91 -1.81
CA ILE A 80 -5.92 -21.17 -2.69
C ILE A 80 -5.13 -20.08 -1.94
N GLY A 81 -4.89 -20.24 -0.64
CA GLY A 81 -4.05 -19.33 0.15
C GLY A 81 -4.80 -18.26 0.97
N GLY A 82 -6.13 -18.32 1.03
CA GLY A 82 -6.96 -17.57 1.97
C GLY A 82 -7.34 -16.15 1.53
N GLY A 83 -6.67 -15.57 0.55
CA GLY A 83 -7.04 -14.28 -0.05
C GLY A 83 -6.80 -13.05 0.83
N GLY A 84 -6.98 -11.87 0.22
CA GLY A 84 -6.82 -10.57 0.85
C GLY A 84 -8.15 -9.80 0.91
N ILE A 85 -8.32 -9.03 1.98
CA ILE A 85 -9.44 -8.13 2.20
C ILE A 85 -9.07 -6.71 1.79
N SER A 86 -10.01 -6.06 1.10
CA SER A 86 -9.92 -4.68 0.64
C SER A 86 -11.25 -3.95 0.89
N GLY A 87 -11.33 -2.68 0.48
CA GLY A 87 -12.53 -1.86 0.69
C GLY A 87 -12.62 -1.30 2.11
N PRO A 88 -13.80 -0.77 2.50
CA PRO A 88 -13.97 0.04 3.72
C PRO A 88 -13.46 -0.66 5.00
N LEU A 89 -13.53 -1.99 5.03
CA LEU A 89 -13.14 -2.79 6.20
C LEU A 89 -11.66 -2.65 6.59
N ILE A 90 -10.79 -2.26 5.65
CA ILE A 90 -9.37 -2.03 5.91
C ILE A 90 -9.00 -0.55 6.07
N ARG A 91 -9.97 0.38 6.00
CA ARG A 91 -9.74 1.84 6.03
C ARG A 91 -8.88 2.25 7.21
N GLN A 92 -9.28 1.88 8.42
CA GLN A 92 -8.61 2.31 9.65
C GLN A 92 -7.17 1.81 9.73
N LYS A 93 -6.95 0.51 9.45
CA LYS A 93 -5.62 -0.10 9.43
C LYS A 93 -4.71 0.50 8.35
N ALA A 94 -5.28 0.86 7.20
CA ALA A 94 -4.55 1.53 6.14
C ALA A 94 -4.16 2.96 6.53
N LEU A 95 -5.07 3.70 7.17
CA LEU A 95 -4.82 5.04 7.70
C LEU A 95 -3.66 5.02 8.71
N GLU A 96 -3.75 4.16 9.73
CA GLU A 96 -2.71 4.00 10.76
C GLU A 96 -1.34 3.70 10.16
N TYR A 97 -1.28 2.76 9.20
CA TYR A 97 -0.03 2.39 8.54
C TYR A 97 0.59 3.57 7.77
N VAL A 98 -0.23 4.30 7.00
CA VAL A 98 0.24 5.43 6.19
C VAL A 98 0.63 6.61 7.07
N THR A 99 -0.11 6.89 8.15
CA THR A 99 0.24 7.94 9.12
C THR A 99 1.60 7.67 9.74
N GLU A 100 1.85 6.43 10.18
CA GLU A 100 3.14 6.06 10.74
C GLU A 100 4.26 6.15 9.70
N LEU A 101 4.01 5.74 8.46
CA LEU A 101 4.97 5.90 7.37
C LEU A 101 5.30 7.37 7.11
N ARG A 102 4.29 8.23 6.98
CA ARG A 102 4.46 9.69 6.79
C ARG A 102 5.25 10.31 7.94
N ARG A 103 4.98 9.91 9.19
CA ARG A 103 5.69 10.40 10.37
C ARG A 103 7.19 10.05 10.34
N LEU A 104 7.54 8.85 9.89
CA LEU A 104 8.93 8.35 9.89
C LEU A 104 9.78 8.86 8.72
N ILE A 105 9.14 9.17 7.59
CA ILE A 105 9.77 9.66 6.36
C ILE A 105 8.93 10.80 5.73
N PRO A 106 8.89 11.98 6.37
CA PRO A 106 8.02 13.09 5.95
C PRO A 106 8.31 13.60 4.53
N ASP A 107 9.54 13.44 4.05
CA ASP A 107 10.03 13.85 2.73
C ASP A 107 9.74 12.83 1.61
N ALA A 108 9.33 11.61 1.95
CA ALA A 108 9.06 10.58 0.95
C ALA A 108 7.77 10.86 0.16
N LYS A 109 7.74 10.47 -1.12
CA LYS A 109 6.51 10.47 -1.92
C LYS A 109 5.67 9.24 -1.58
N ILE A 110 4.46 9.47 -1.08
CA ILE A 110 3.57 8.42 -0.60
C ILE A 110 2.27 8.42 -1.40
N ILE A 111 1.98 7.28 -2.01
CA ILE A 111 0.69 6.95 -2.61
C ILE A 111 -0.12 6.14 -1.59
N ALA A 112 -1.21 6.71 -1.09
CA ALA A 112 -2.03 6.08 -0.07
C ALA A 112 -3.30 5.45 -0.65
N GLY A 113 -3.50 4.17 -0.38
CA GLY A 113 -4.72 3.44 -0.72
C GLY A 113 -5.23 2.59 0.44
N GLY A 114 -6.29 1.84 0.18
CA GLY A 114 -6.91 0.95 1.15
C GLY A 114 -8.08 1.62 1.89
N GLY A 115 -9.29 1.23 1.49
CA GLY A 115 -10.52 1.53 2.20
C GLY A 115 -11.13 2.91 2.01
N ILE A 116 -10.62 3.73 1.07
CA ILE A 116 -11.28 4.97 0.66
C ILE A 116 -12.64 4.62 0.05
N SER A 117 -13.71 5.06 0.70
CA SER A 117 -15.09 4.69 0.36
C SER A 117 -16.08 5.86 0.36
N SER A 118 -15.63 7.04 0.80
CA SER A 118 -16.35 8.31 0.74
C SER A 118 -15.41 9.46 0.36
N LEU A 119 -15.97 10.67 0.21
CA LEU A 119 -15.18 11.88 0.01
C LEU A 119 -14.37 12.23 1.27
N GLU A 120 -14.97 12.07 2.44
CA GLU A 120 -14.34 12.33 3.74
C GLU A 120 -13.13 11.43 3.95
N ASP A 121 -13.23 10.16 3.58
CA ASP A 121 -12.08 9.23 3.59
C ASP A 121 -10.94 9.72 2.69
N ALA A 122 -11.27 10.32 1.55
CA ALA A 122 -10.29 10.81 0.60
C ALA A 122 -9.60 12.08 1.12
N ILE A 123 -10.37 13.00 1.71
CA ILE A 123 -9.86 14.23 2.36
C ILE A 123 -8.94 13.87 3.53
N GLU A 124 -9.39 13.03 4.46
CA GLU A 124 -8.56 12.59 5.59
C GLU A 124 -7.26 11.94 5.10
N ARG A 125 -7.33 11.15 4.02
CA ARG A 125 -6.13 10.51 3.49
C ARG A 125 -5.19 11.47 2.75
N SER A 126 -5.71 12.54 2.12
CA SER A 126 -4.87 13.52 1.42
C SER A 126 -4.04 14.38 2.38
N GLU A 127 -4.44 14.50 3.64
CA GLU A 127 -3.64 15.21 4.65
C GLU A 127 -2.30 14.53 4.93
N ILE A 128 -2.17 13.23 4.65
CA ILE A 128 -0.96 12.44 4.97
C ILE A 128 -0.29 11.83 3.73
N ALA A 129 -0.81 12.03 2.53
CA ALA A 129 -0.34 11.39 1.30
C ALA A 129 -0.21 12.38 0.13
N ASP A 130 0.73 12.13 -0.78
CA ASP A 130 0.90 12.95 -1.99
C ASP A 130 -0.11 12.56 -3.08
N VAL A 131 -0.52 11.28 -3.11
CA VAL A 131 -1.44 10.74 -4.12
C VAL A 131 -2.39 9.72 -3.46
N LEU A 132 -3.64 9.68 -3.92
CA LEU A 132 -4.64 8.71 -3.47
C LEU A 132 -4.82 7.57 -4.48
N ALA A 133 -4.74 6.33 -4.02
CA ALA A 133 -5.03 5.13 -4.81
C ALA A 133 -6.40 4.56 -4.45
N ILE A 134 -7.37 4.72 -5.36
CA ILE A 134 -8.76 4.28 -5.19
C ILE A 134 -8.99 2.97 -5.95
N GLY A 135 -9.39 1.90 -5.23
CA GLY A 135 -9.60 0.56 -5.79
C GLY A 135 -11.08 0.16 -5.83
N ILE A 136 -11.54 -0.57 -4.81
CA ILE A 136 -12.91 -1.14 -4.75
C ILE A 136 -14.03 -0.12 -4.99
N LEU A 137 -13.83 1.14 -4.60
CA LEU A 137 -14.84 2.18 -4.81
C LEU A 137 -15.13 2.42 -6.30
N VAL A 138 -14.12 2.31 -7.18
CA VAL A 138 -14.29 2.41 -8.64
C VAL A 138 -15.31 1.40 -9.15
N ASN A 139 -15.27 0.16 -8.63
CA ASN A 139 -16.16 -0.91 -9.05
C ASN A 139 -17.58 -0.78 -8.46
N LYS A 140 -17.73 -0.15 -7.28
CA LYS A 140 -19.02 -0.09 -6.57
C LYS A 140 -19.79 1.21 -6.81
N LYS A 141 -19.09 2.34 -6.91
CA LYS A 141 -19.67 3.68 -7.01
C LYS A 141 -18.76 4.60 -7.84
N PRO A 142 -18.62 4.37 -9.16
CA PRO A 142 -17.75 5.19 -10.01
C PRO A 142 -18.11 6.68 -9.98
N ASN A 143 -19.41 7.02 -9.85
CA ASN A 143 -19.84 8.42 -9.71
C ASN A 143 -19.25 9.11 -8.47
N LEU A 144 -19.05 8.38 -7.37
CA LEU A 144 -18.42 8.95 -6.17
C LEU A 144 -16.92 9.22 -6.40
N VAL A 145 -16.26 8.45 -7.26
CA VAL A 145 -14.88 8.74 -7.67
C VAL A 145 -14.82 10.04 -8.44
N ASN A 146 -15.78 10.32 -9.31
CA ASN A 146 -15.87 11.62 -10.00
C ASN A 146 -16.06 12.76 -8.99
N THR A 147 -16.92 12.60 -7.97
CA THR A 147 -17.08 13.59 -6.90
C THR A 147 -15.74 13.89 -6.19
N ILE A 148 -14.96 12.85 -5.88
CA ILE A 148 -13.62 13.01 -5.28
C ILE A 148 -12.68 13.78 -6.22
N ILE A 149 -12.65 13.43 -7.51
CA ILE A 149 -11.82 14.13 -8.51
C ILE A 149 -12.21 15.60 -8.61
N TYR A 150 -13.52 15.91 -8.69
CA TYR A 150 -13.99 17.29 -8.74
C TYR A 150 -13.64 18.08 -7.49
N HIS A 151 -13.67 17.45 -6.31
CA HIS A 151 -13.30 18.12 -5.06
C HIS A 151 -11.82 18.56 -5.05
N PHE A 152 -10.90 17.74 -5.56
CA PHE A 152 -9.46 18.07 -5.52
C PHE A 152 -8.96 18.92 -6.70
N ASN A 153 -9.76 19.06 -7.76
CA ASN A 153 -9.41 19.86 -8.94
C ASN A 153 -9.98 21.29 -8.92
N ASN A 154 -10.82 21.63 -7.94
CA ASN A 154 -11.40 22.97 -7.75
C ASN A 154 -10.96 23.53 -6.40
#